data_AF-A0A9D6ECQ2-F1
#
_entry.id   AF-A0A9D6ECQ2-F1
#
_cell.length_a   1.000
_cell.length_b   1.000
_cell.length_c   1.000
_cell.angle_alpha   90.00
_cell.angle_beta   90.00
_cell.angle_gamma   90.00
#
_symmetry.space_group_name_H-M   'P 1'
#
loop_
_entity.id
_entity.type
_entity.pdbx_description
1 polymer ?
#
loop_
_entity_poly.entity_id
_entity_poly.type
_entity_poly.pdbx_seq_one_letter_code
_entity_poly.pdbx_strand_id
1 'polypeptide(L)' 'MRLKLQEVERMLGAEPGKSLEEVLGVFEVFASGSLTDEVYVLEDVAGKRIAIAPKEFKERHRPPAG' A
#
# COMPACT_ATOMS: atom_id res chain seq x y z
N MET A 1 2.04 -11.84 -2.19
CA MET A 1 1.13 -11.94 -1.03
C MET A 1 -0.10 -11.07 -1.25
N ARG A 2 -1.23 -11.39 -0.64
CA ARG A 2 -2.47 -10.60 -0.72
C ARG A 2 -2.91 -10.19 0.68
N LEU A 3 -3.22 -8.92 0.87
CA LEU A 3 -3.70 -8.35 2.13
C LEU A 3 -5.09 -7.74 1.93
N LYS A 4 -5.96 -7.89 2.93
CA LYS A 4 -7.23 -7.17 2.93
C LYS A 4 -7.00 -5.71 3.28
N LEU A 5 -7.76 -4.81 2.66
CA LEU A 5 -7.62 -3.37 2.88
C LEU A 5 -7.81 -2.99 4.35
N GLN A 6 -8.75 -3.63 5.05
CA GLN A 6 -8.95 -3.45 6.49
C GLN A 6 -7.72 -3.83 7.33
N GLU A 7 -6.94 -4.82 6.89
CA GLU A 7 -5.71 -5.21 7.58
C GLU A 7 -4.62 -4.17 7.38
N VAL A 8 -4.49 -3.64 6.15
CA VAL A 8 -3.57 -2.56 5.83
C VAL A 8 -3.92 -1.28 6.61
N GLU A 9 -5.21 -0.95 6.74
CA GLU A 9 -5.67 0.18 7.57
C GLU A 9 -5.30 -0.01 9.05
N ARG A 10 -5.41 -1.23 9.59
CA ARG A 10 -4.97 -1.53 10.96
C ARG A 10 -3.46 -1.37 11.13
N MET A 11 -2.67 -1.82 10.16
CA MET A 11 -1.22 -1.65 10.17
C MET A 11 -0.83 -0.17 10.16
N LEU A 12 -1.45 0.63 9.29
CA LEU A 12 -1.27 2.09 9.26
C LEU A 12 -1.65 2.75 10.60
N GLY A 13 -2.76 2.33 11.21
CA GLY A 13 -3.19 2.84 12.51
C GLY A 13 -2.25 2.46 13.66
N ALA A 14 -1.54 1.33 13.55
CA ALA A 14 -0.55 0.91 14.53
C ALA A 14 0.78 1.68 14.42
N GLU A 15 1.07 2.26 13.26
CA GLU A 15 2.31 2.99 12.98
C GLU A 15 2.04 4.44 12.51
N PRO A 16 1.51 5.30 13.40
CA PRO A 16 1.15 6.66 13.03
C PRO A 16 2.37 7.45 12.53
N GLY A 17 2.19 8.15 11.42
CA GLY A 17 3.23 8.97 10.78
C GLY A 17 4.08 8.24 9.74
N LYS A 18 3.97 6.90 9.63
CA LYS A 18 4.57 6.15 8.51
C LYS A 18 3.73 6.26 7.24
N SER A 19 4.40 6.27 6.10
CA SER A 19 3.77 6.13 4.80
C SER A 19 3.25 4.70 4.57
N LEU A 20 2.36 4.55 3.59
CA LEU A 20 1.84 3.24 3.18
C LEU A 20 2.97 2.31 2.70
N GLU A 21 3.94 2.86 1.97
CA GLU A 21 5.14 2.17 1.51
C GLU A 21 5.96 1.62 2.70
N GLU A 22 6.18 2.45 3.73
CA GLU A 22 6.94 2.06 4.92
C GLU A 22 6.24 0.97 5.74
N VAL A 23 4.92 1.09 5.92
CA VAL A 23 4.12 0.11 6.67
C VAL A 23 4.09 -1.25 5.97
N LEU A 24 4.00 -1.24 4.63
CA LEU A 24 4.02 -2.48 3.84
C LEU A 24 5.44 -3.02 3.63
N GLY A 25 6.47 -2.23 3.94
CA GLY A 25 7.87 -2.56 3.67
C GLY A 25 8.12 -2.78 2.18
N VAL A 26 7.58 -1.90 1.33
CA VAL A 26 7.69 -1.98 -0.12
C VAL A 26 8.40 -0.74 -0.68
N PHE A 27 9.04 -0.89 -1.82
CA PHE A 27 9.69 0.22 -2.52
C PHE A 27 8.68 1.26 -3.02
N GLU A 28 7.55 0.79 -3.58
CA GLU A 28 6.52 1.66 -4.12
C GLU A 28 5.16 0.93 -4.11
N VAL A 29 4.10 1.70 -3.87
CA VAL A 29 2.71 1.24 -4.03
C VAL A 29 2.17 1.78 -5.35
N PHE A 30 1.78 0.93 -6.28
CA PHE A 30 1.06 1.33 -7.49
C PHE A 30 -0.45 1.37 -7.26
N ALA A 31 -1.15 2.24 -7.98
CA ALA A 31 -2.60 2.32 -7.94
C ALA A 31 -3.21 1.45 -9.04
N SER A 32 -4.25 0.69 -8.71
CA SER A 32 -5.11 0.00 -9.67
C SER A 32 -6.55 0.50 -9.56
N GLY A 33 -7.17 0.80 -10.70
CA GLY A 33 -8.58 1.15 -10.78
C GLY A 33 -9.52 -0.07 -10.77
N SER A 34 -8.99 -1.29 -10.88
CA SER A 34 -9.78 -2.53 -10.84
C SER A 34 -9.81 -3.21 -9.48
N LEU A 35 -8.95 -2.79 -8.54
CA LEU A 35 -8.93 -3.31 -7.18
C LEU A 35 -9.90 -2.54 -6.30
N THR A 36 -10.60 -3.26 -5.43
CA THR A 36 -11.62 -2.71 -4.54
C THR A 36 -11.26 -2.83 -3.06
N ASP A 37 -10.89 -4.03 -2.61
CA ASP A 37 -10.79 -4.36 -1.18
C ASP A 37 -9.48 -5.06 -0.78
N GLU A 38 -8.51 -5.12 -1.70
CA GLU A 38 -7.29 -5.90 -1.53
C GLU A 38 -6.05 -5.14 -2.00
N VAL A 39 -4.94 -5.37 -1.30
CA VAL A 39 -3.60 -4.94 -1.69
C VAL A 39 -2.77 -6.16 -2.05
N TYR A 40 -2.16 -6.13 -3.24
CA TYR A 40 -1.28 -7.18 -3.72
C TYR A 40 0.17 -6.76 -3.48
N VAL A 41 0.93 -7.57 -2.74
CA VAL A 41 2.36 -7.37 -2.54
C VAL A 41 3.11 -8.35 -3.44
N LEU A 42 3.99 -7.82 -4.28
CA LEU A 42 4.87 -8.58 -5.17
C LEU A 42 6.27 -8.55 -4.59
N GLU A 43 6.81 -9.73 -4.27
CA GLU A 43 8.07 -9.87 -3.54
C GLU A 43 9.29 -9.52 -4.39
N ASP A 44 9.23 -9.77 -5.70
CA ASP A 44 10.32 -9.48 -6.62
C ASP A 44 9.79 -8.97 -7.97
N VAL A 45 9.98 -7.68 -8.20
CA VAL A 45 9.77 -6.99 -9.47
C VAL A 45 11.05 -6.22 -9.78
N ALA A 46 11.88 -6.80 -10.64
CA ALA A 46 13.21 -6.29 -10.96
C ALA A 46 14.08 -6.03 -9.72
N GLY A 47 14.08 -6.96 -8.75
CA GLY A 47 14.86 -6.87 -7.51
C GLY A 47 14.22 -6.00 -6.43
N LYS A 48 12.98 -5.54 -6.62
CA LYS A 48 12.25 -4.68 -5.68
C LYS A 48 10.95 -5.32 -5.25
N ARG A 49 10.62 -5.14 -3.98
CA ARG A 49 9.29 -5.45 -3.44
C ARG A 49 8.35 -4.29 -3.72
N ILE A 50 7.20 -4.53 -4.34
CA ILE A 50 6.21 -3.49 -4.63
C ILE A 50 4.82 -3.91 -4.15
N ALA A 51 3.93 -2.95 -4.00
CA ALA A 51 2.51 -3.23 -3.77
C ALA A 51 1.63 -2.65 -4.89
N ILE A 52 0.44 -3.21 -5.08
CA ILE A 52 -0.63 -2.67 -5.91
C ILE A 52 -1.87 -2.56 -5.04
N ALA A 53 -2.40 -1.35 -4.88
CA ALA A 53 -3.55 -1.04 -4.04
C ALA A 53 -4.68 -0.39 -4.87
N PRO A 54 -5.93 -0.37 -4.37
CA PRO A 54 -7.00 0.40 -4.97
C PRO A 54 -6.58 1.88 -5.12
N LYS A 55 -6.92 2.49 -6.25
CA LYS A 55 -6.56 3.89 -6.52
C LYS A 55 -7.06 4.83 -5.42
N GLU A 56 -8.33 4.73 -5.07
CA GLU A 56 -8.95 5.55 -4.02
C GLU A 56 -8.28 5.34 -2.66
N PHE A 57 -7.85 4.12 -2.37
CA PHE A 57 -7.12 3.81 -1.15
C PHE A 57 -5.77 4.53 -1.11
N LYS A 58 -4.95 4.37 -2.15
CA LYS A 58 -3.63 5.04 -2.22
C LYS A 58 -3.76 6.56 -2.14
N GLU A 59 -4.78 7.14 -2.78
CA GLU A 59 -5.00 8.59 -2.78
C GLU A 59 -5.34 9.12 -1.38
N ARG A 60 -6.14 8.40 -0.59
CA ARG A 60 -6.46 8.78 0.81
C ARG A 60 -5.25 8.73 1.75
N HIS A 61 -4.27 7.89 1.44
CA HIS A 61 -3.07 7.68 2.26
C HIS A 61 -1.80 8.27 1.64
N ARG A 62 -1.94 9.10 0.60
CA ARG A 62 -0.79 9.81 0.00
C ARG A 62 -0.26 10.82 1.03
N PRO A 63 1.05 10.87 1.31
CA PRO A 63 1.60 11.91 2.17
C PRO A 63 1.30 13.30 1.58
N PRO A 64 1.03 14.32 2.42
CA PRO A 64 0.86 15.68 1.93
C PRO A 64 2.08 16.07 1.10
N ALA A 65 1.84 16.62 -0.09
CA ALA A 65 2.91 17.17 -0.91
C ALA A 65 3.56 18.30 -0.11
N GLY A 66 4.77 18.05 0.41
CA GLY A 66 5.60 19.06 1.06
C GLY A 66 6.07 20.12 0.08
#